data_AF-A0A7K2MCI2-F1
#
_entry.id   AF-A0A7K2MCI2-F1
#
_cell.length_a   1.000
_cell.length_b   1.000
_cell.length_c   1.000
_cell.angle_alpha   90.00
_cell.angle_beta   90.00
_cell.angle_gamma   90.00
#
_symmetry.space_group_name_H-M   'P 1'
#
loop_
_entity.id
_entity.type
_entity.pdbx_description
1 polymer ?
#
loop_
_entity_poly.entity_id
_entity_poly.type
_entity_poly.pdbx_seq_one_letter_code
_entity_poly.pdbx_strand_id
1 'polypeptide(L)'
;MPSSVQILGTGQLVTLSRRLRAAGGPRLRQNLARRVRRAAEPLQKDLQRAIRTQPLVGEGRKANGRGGPSPTTRPFRAMLAGGVRISVRQGASPGARVWMDKSRLEPDAGNVPFQIESGRLRHPVFGNKRRWANQWARPTGWWSKTVQAGTPRMRAEIERVLGDVRRDLQ
;
A
#
# COMPACT_ATOMS: atom_id res chain seq x y z
N MET A 1 -11.86 2.53 -0.50
CA MET A 1 -11.57 1.08 -0.55
C MET A 1 -10.04 0.92 -0.63
N PRO A 2 -9.37 -0.07 -0.01
CA PRO A 2 -7.98 -0.41 -0.30
C PRO A 2 -7.89 -1.03 -1.71
N SER A 3 -8.24 -0.22 -2.69
CA SER A 3 -8.12 -0.46 -4.11
C SER A 3 -6.86 0.28 -4.54
N SER A 4 -6.11 -0.33 -5.45
CA SER A 4 -4.82 0.14 -5.93
C SER A 4 -4.82 1.64 -6.18
N VAL A 5 -3.81 2.36 -5.67
CA VAL A 5 -3.61 3.76 -6.00
C VAL A 5 -2.57 3.82 -7.11
N GLN A 6 -3.04 4.17 -8.30
CA GLN A 6 -2.21 4.50 -9.44
C GLN A 6 -2.05 6.01 -9.47
N ILE A 7 -0.84 6.50 -9.26
CA ILE A 7 -0.62 7.94 -9.04
C ILE A 7 -0.07 8.61 -10.30
N LEU A 8 0.20 7.84 -11.35
CA LEU A 8 0.91 8.33 -12.53
C LEU A 8 0.20 7.87 -13.81
N GLY A 9 -0.50 8.82 -14.42
CA GLY A 9 -1.27 8.69 -15.66
C GLY A 9 -1.58 10.05 -16.29
N THR A 10 -0.77 11.07 -16.06
CA THR A 10 -0.89 12.38 -16.73
C THR A 10 0.06 12.39 -17.93
N GLY A 11 -0.44 12.80 -19.11
CA GLY A 11 0.21 12.61 -20.42
C GLY A 11 1.68 13.02 -20.55
N GLN A 12 2.20 13.84 -19.63
CA GLN A 12 3.61 14.23 -19.55
C GLN A 12 4.58 13.03 -19.44
N LEU A 13 4.18 11.97 -18.73
CA LEU A 13 5.00 10.76 -18.58
C LEU A 13 5.07 9.94 -19.88
N VAL A 14 3.99 9.91 -20.66
CA VAL A 14 3.97 9.19 -21.95
C VAL A 14 4.94 9.86 -22.91
N THR A 15 4.88 11.18 -23.02
CA THR A 15 5.78 11.99 -23.86
C THR A 15 7.24 11.83 -23.43
N LEU A 16 7.51 11.88 -22.12
CA LEU A 16 8.87 11.65 -21.61
C LEU A 16 9.32 10.21 -21.88
N SER A 17 8.46 9.21 -21.75
CA SER A 17 8.83 7.81 -22.04
C SER A 17 9.16 7.56 -23.50
N ARG A 18 8.48 8.26 -24.42
CA ARG A 18 8.78 8.20 -25.86
C ARG A 18 10.14 8.84 -26.14
N ARG A 19 10.41 10.02 -25.57
CA ARG A 19 11.73 10.67 -25.67
C ARG A 19 12.83 9.84 -25.03
N LEU A 20 12.56 9.22 -23.89
CA LEU A 20 13.47 8.26 -23.25
C LEU A 20 13.70 7.04 -24.12
N ARG A 21 12.69 6.51 -24.81
CA ARG A 21 12.87 5.39 -25.74
C ARG A 21 13.71 5.81 -26.96
N ALA A 22 13.59 7.05 -27.41
CA ALA A 22 14.31 7.58 -28.57
C ALA A 22 15.76 7.99 -28.25
N ALA A 23 16.00 8.62 -27.09
CA ALA A 23 17.27 9.22 -26.70
C ALA A 23 18.02 8.45 -25.60
N GLY A 24 17.33 7.59 -24.84
CA GLY A 24 17.83 6.97 -23.62
C GLY A 24 17.84 5.45 -23.67
N GLY A 25 19.02 4.86 -23.80
CA GLY A 25 19.19 3.40 -23.76
C GLY A 25 18.65 2.73 -22.48
N PRO A 26 18.66 1.38 -22.42
CA PRO A 26 18.10 0.59 -21.30
C PRO A 26 18.53 1.05 -19.89
N ARG A 27 19.74 1.58 -19.77
CA ARG A 27 20.30 2.09 -18.50
C ARG A 27 19.51 3.27 -17.93
N LEU A 28 19.06 4.22 -18.76
CA LEU A 28 18.33 5.40 -18.31
C LEU A 28 16.92 5.03 -17.84
N ARG A 29 16.27 4.08 -18.52
CA ARG A 29 14.97 3.51 -18.10
C ARG A 29 15.05 2.80 -16.76
N GLN A 30 16.09 1.99 -16.55
CA GLN A 30 16.34 1.33 -15.27
C GLN A 30 16.65 2.35 -14.16
N ASN A 31 17.38 3.42 -14.46
CA ASN A 31 17.65 4.50 -13.52
C ASN A 31 16.35 5.21 -13.11
N LEU A 32 15.55 5.66 -14.07
CA LEU A 32 14.25 6.29 -13.82
C LEU A 32 13.35 5.39 -12.97
N ALA A 33 13.23 4.11 -13.33
CA ALA A 33 12.38 3.19 -12.58
C ALA A 33 12.84 2.97 -11.14
N ARG A 34 14.16 2.92 -10.89
CA ARG A 34 14.72 2.88 -9.54
C ARG A 34 14.40 4.16 -8.77
N ARG A 35 14.57 5.33 -9.38
CA ARG A 35 14.26 6.63 -8.74
C ARG A 35 12.76 6.77 -8.42
N VAL A 36 11.88 6.41 -9.35
CA VAL A 36 10.42 6.40 -9.15
C VAL A 36 10.03 5.41 -8.04
N ARG A 37 10.68 4.24 -7.99
CA ARG A 37 10.44 3.28 -6.90
C ARG A 37 10.81 3.88 -5.54
N ARG A 38 11.99 4.50 -5.44
CA ARG A 38 12.46 5.18 -4.22
C ARG A 38 11.52 6.30 -3.79
N ALA A 39 10.95 7.07 -4.73
CA ALA A 39 9.96 8.08 -4.43
C ALA A 39 8.68 7.48 -3.81
N ALA A 40 8.28 6.28 -4.22
CA ALA A 40 7.09 5.59 -3.72
C ALA A 40 7.31 4.77 -2.42
N GLU A 41 8.57 4.46 -2.07
CA GLU A 41 8.92 3.69 -0.87
C GLU A 41 8.39 4.30 0.44
N PRO A 42 8.47 5.62 0.68
CA PRO A 42 7.93 6.23 1.88
C PRO A 42 6.43 5.98 2.06
N LEU A 43 5.62 6.13 0.99
CA LEU A 43 4.18 5.85 1.05
C LEU A 43 3.89 4.37 1.37
N GLN A 44 4.65 3.44 0.80
CA GLN A 44 4.52 2.02 1.16
C GLN A 44 4.85 1.78 2.63
N LYS A 45 5.95 2.36 3.13
CA LYS A 45 6.35 2.22 4.54
C LYS A 45 5.30 2.80 5.49
N ASP A 46 4.69 3.93 5.13
CA ASP A 46 3.63 4.56 5.91
C ASP A 46 2.37 3.67 5.93
N LEU A 47 1.97 3.10 4.79
CA LEU A 47 0.86 2.14 4.72
C LEU A 47 1.14 0.87 5.54
N GLN A 48 2.35 0.32 5.44
CA GLN A 48 2.76 -0.84 6.24
C GLN A 48 2.76 -0.52 7.73
N ARG A 49 3.20 0.68 8.13
CA ARG A 49 3.15 1.13 9.52
C ARG A 49 1.72 1.28 9.99
N ALA A 50 0.86 1.95 9.22
CA ALA A 50 -0.53 2.21 9.55
C ALA A 50 -1.28 0.92 9.89
N ILE A 51 -1.19 -0.12 9.04
CA ILE A 51 -1.85 -1.40 9.33
C ILE A 51 -1.21 -2.20 10.47
N ARG A 52 0.10 -2.05 10.72
CA ARG A 52 0.80 -2.65 11.88
C ARG A 52 0.34 -2.04 13.19
N THR A 53 0.20 -0.72 13.24
CA THR A 53 -0.12 0.01 14.47
C THR A 53 -1.62 0.19 14.68
N GLN A 54 -2.46 -0.14 13.69
CA GLN A 54 -3.91 0.01 13.74
C GLN A 54 -4.51 -0.63 15.01
N PRO A 55 -5.13 0.13 15.92
CA PRO A 55 -5.81 -0.42 17.08
C PRO A 55 -6.95 -1.34 16.65
N LEU A 56 -7.01 -2.54 17.22
CA LEU A 56 -8.10 -3.51 17.03
C LEU A 56 -8.63 -3.87 18.41
N VAL A 57 -9.83 -3.37 18.73
CA VAL A 57 -10.46 -3.56 20.04
C VAL A 57 -11.62 -4.52 19.90
N GLY A 58 -11.58 -5.65 20.62
CA GLY A 58 -12.68 -6.64 20.61
C GLY A 58 -13.89 -6.17 21.41
N GLU A 59 -15.08 -6.56 20.95
CA GLU A 59 -16.39 -6.25 21.54
C GLU A 59 -16.54 -6.73 23.00
N GLY A 60 -15.80 -7.77 23.41
CA GLY A 60 -15.85 -8.36 24.75
C GLY A 60 -14.75 -7.95 25.72
N ARG A 61 -13.85 -7.00 25.38
CA ARG A 61 -12.83 -6.54 26.33
C ARG A 61 -13.48 -5.70 27.44
N LYS A 62 -13.96 -6.35 28.50
CA LYS A 62 -13.96 -5.74 29.84
C LYS A 62 -12.51 -5.34 30.17
N ALA A 63 -12.32 -4.24 30.90
CA ALA A 63 -11.02 -3.58 31.14
C ALA A 63 -9.86 -4.50 31.59
N ASN A 64 -10.14 -5.72 32.07
CA ASN A 64 -9.15 -6.67 32.62
C ASN A 64 -9.00 -8.01 31.84
N GLY A 65 -9.59 -8.17 30.66
CA GLY A 65 -9.53 -9.43 29.91
C GLY A 65 -8.23 -9.62 29.10
N ARG A 66 -7.33 -10.52 29.54
CA ARG A 66 -6.18 -10.96 28.75
C ARG A 66 -6.67 -11.73 27.52
N GLY A 67 -6.36 -11.22 26.32
CA GLY A 67 -6.67 -11.91 25.06
C GLY A 67 -5.78 -13.14 24.88
N GLY A 68 -6.34 -14.21 24.34
CA GLY A 68 -5.59 -15.42 24.02
C GLY A 68 -4.56 -15.20 22.90
N PRO A 69 -3.57 -16.10 22.78
CA PRO A 69 -2.58 -16.06 21.70
C PRO A 69 -3.27 -16.02 20.32
N SER A 70 -2.70 -15.27 19.39
CA SER A 70 -3.16 -15.32 18.00
C SER A 70 -2.93 -16.74 17.46
N PRO A 71 -3.93 -17.39 16.84
CA PRO A 71 -3.77 -18.74 16.31
C PRO A 71 -2.83 -18.82 15.09
N THR A 72 -2.32 -17.67 14.62
CA THR A 72 -1.41 -17.60 13.49
C THR A 72 0.04 -17.52 13.96
N THR A 73 0.91 -18.31 13.33
CA THR A 73 2.36 -18.38 13.59
C THR A 73 3.10 -17.08 13.24
N ARG A 74 2.44 -16.18 12.50
CA ARG A 74 2.94 -14.83 12.17
C ARG A 74 2.11 -13.80 12.93
N PRO A 75 2.72 -12.71 13.44
CA PRO A 75 1.95 -11.61 13.97
C PRO A 75 1.00 -11.10 12.87
N PHE A 76 -0.30 -11.30 13.05
CA PHE A 76 -1.37 -11.05 12.06
C PHE A 76 -1.21 -9.73 11.30
N ARG A 77 -0.89 -8.65 12.01
CA ARG A 77 -0.72 -7.32 11.38
C ARG A 77 0.54 -7.22 10.51
N ALA A 78 1.59 -7.97 10.82
CA ALA A 78 2.77 -8.06 9.97
C ALA A 78 2.47 -8.81 8.67
N MET A 79 1.62 -9.85 8.72
CA MET A 79 1.10 -10.54 7.52
C MET A 79 0.32 -9.55 6.64
N LEU A 80 -0.61 -8.79 7.21
CA LEU A 80 -1.37 -7.77 6.45
C LEU A 80 -0.45 -6.70 5.84
N ALA A 81 0.55 -6.23 6.59
CA ALA A 81 1.54 -5.27 6.09
C ALA A 81 2.39 -5.83 4.93
N GLY A 82 2.68 -7.13 4.95
CA GLY A 82 3.38 -7.83 3.87
C GLY A 82 2.63 -7.80 2.53
N GLY A 83 1.30 -7.63 2.57
CA GLY A 83 0.45 -7.46 1.39
C GLY A 83 0.59 -6.11 0.69
N VAL A 84 1.14 -5.06 1.33
CA VAL A 84 1.31 -3.75 0.68
C VAL A 84 2.50 -3.76 -0.27
N ARG A 85 2.27 -3.56 -1.58
CA ARG A 85 3.28 -3.66 -2.64
C ARG A 85 3.38 -2.40 -3.48
N ILE A 86 4.60 -2.16 -3.99
CA ILE A 86 4.89 -1.18 -5.03
C ILE A 86 5.15 -1.93 -6.34
N SER A 87 4.53 -1.46 -7.41
CA SER A 87 4.87 -1.80 -8.78
C SER A 87 5.26 -0.52 -9.53
N VAL A 88 6.38 -0.56 -10.26
CA VAL A 88 6.79 0.50 -11.17
C VAL A 88 6.70 -0.05 -12.57
N ARG A 89 5.79 0.50 -13.38
CA ARG A 89 5.63 0.13 -14.78
C ARG A 89 6.54 0.99 -15.64
N GLN A 90 7.27 0.34 -16.55
CA GLN A 90 8.09 0.97 -17.58
C GLN A 90 7.45 0.63 -18.93
N GLY A 91 7.03 1.63 -19.72
CA GLY A 91 6.39 1.37 -21.01
C GLY A 91 5.44 2.48 -21.42
N ALA A 92 4.39 2.13 -22.19
CA ALA A 92 3.42 3.07 -22.72
C ALA A 92 2.65 3.86 -21.65
N SER A 93 2.55 3.31 -20.43
CA SER A 93 1.98 3.98 -19.25
C SER A 93 2.98 3.88 -18.10
N PRO A 94 4.04 4.73 -18.10
CA PRO A 94 5.02 4.71 -17.04
C PRO A 94 4.36 5.20 -15.75
N GLY A 95 4.59 4.49 -14.65
CA GLY A 95 3.92 4.85 -13.42
C GLY A 95 4.34 4.05 -12.19
N ALA A 96 4.21 4.65 -11.01
CA ALA A 96 4.22 3.94 -9.74
C ALA A 96 2.79 3.61 -9.31
N ARG A 97 2.56 2.37 -8.89
CA ARG A 97 1.32 1.89 -8.29
C ARG A 97 1.63 1.31 -6.93
N VAL A 98 0.92 1.77 -5.92
CA VAL A 98 0.89 1.15 -4.59
C VAL A 98 -0.43 0.42 -4.43
N TRP A 99 -0.40 -0.86 -4.06
CA TRP A 99 -1.61 -1.69 -4.01
C TRP A 99 -1.52 -2.77 -2.93
N MET A 100 -2.68 -3.29 -2.54
CA MET A 100 -2.80 -4.41 -1.62
C MET A 100 -2.86 -5.73 -2.39
N ASP A 101 -1.82 -6.54 -2.25
CA ASP A 101 -1.68 -7.85 -2.86
C ASP A 101 -2.35 -8.94 -2.02
N LYS A 102 -3.60 -9.23 -2.37
CA LYS A 102 -4.42 -10.24 -1.69
C LYS A 102 -3.84 -11.66 -1.81
N SER A 103 -3.06 -11.95 -2.85
CA SER A 103 -2.48 -13.29 -3.06
C SER A 103 -1.43 -13.65 -2.01
N ARG A 104 -0.91 -12.66 -1.27
CA ARG A 104 0.08 -12.85 -0.19
C ARG A 104 -0.53 -12.88 1.19
N LEU A 105 -1.84 -12.69 1.28
CA LEU A 105 -2.60 -12.83 2.51
C LEU A 105 -3.00 -14.29 2.68
N GLU A 106 -3.26 -14.71 3.91
CA GLU A 106 -3.91 -16.00 4.14
C GLU A 106 -5.27 -16.02 3.42
N PRO A 107 -5.74 -17.19 2.91
CA PRO A 107 -6.95 -17.27 2.08
C PRO A 107 -8.18 -16.56 2.68
N ASP A 108 -8.37 -16.70 3.99
CA ASP A 108 -9.50 -16.09 4.72
C ASP A 108 -9.27 -14.61 5.10
N ALA A 109 -8.03 -14.12 4.96
CA ALA A 109 -7.66 -12.75 5.32
C ALA A 109 -7.81 -11.74 4.16
N GLY A 110 -8.21 -12.19 2.96
CA GLY A 110 -8.29 -11.33 1.77
C GLY A 110 -9.17 -10.09 1.91
N ASN A 111 -10.22 -10.16 2.74
CA ASN A 111 -11.14 -9.03 3.00
C ASN A 111 -10.80 -8.23 4.26
N VAL A 112 -9.86 -8.70 5.08
CA VAL A 112 -9.50 -8.07 6.35
C VAL A 112 -9.01 -6.62 6.17
N PRO A 113 -8.11 -6.30 5.22
CA PRO A 113 -7.68 -4.91 5.04
C PRO A 113 -8.83 -3.95 4.72
N PHE A 114 -9.86 -4.43 4.04
CA PHE A 114 -11.06 -3.66 3.73
C PHE A 114 -11.95 -3.46 4.95
N GLN A 115 -12.16 -4.50 5.74
CA GLN A 115 -12.89 -4.40 7.00
C GLN A 115 -12.21 -3.49 8.03
N ILE A 116 -10.88 -3.48 8.06
CA ILE A 116 -10.10 -2.55 8.89
C ILE A 116 -10.25 -1.11 8.36
N GLU A 117 -10.24 -0.92 7.03
CA GLU A 117 -10.47 0.40 6.42
C GLU A 117 -11.85 0.96 6.79
N SER A 118 -12.90 0.13 6.75
CA SER A 118 -14.27 0.52 7.12
C SER A 118 -14.51 0.61 8.63
N GLY A 119 -13.58 0.14 9.45
CA GLY A 119 -13.62 0.28 10.90
C GLY A 119 -14.19 -0.90 11.69
N ARG A 120 -14.67 -1.94 11.01
CA ARG A 120 -15.25 -3.13 11.67
C ARG A 120 -14.75 -4.42 11.03
N LEU A 121 -13.91 -5.14 11.78
CA LEU A 121 -13.41 -6.46 11.48
C LEU A 121 -14.34 -7.51 12.11
N ARG A 122 -15.06 -8.27 11.28
CA ARG A 122 -15.95 -9.35 11.72
C ARG A 122 -15.32 -10.67 11.36
N HIS A 123 -15.01 -11.49 12.36
CA HIS A 123 -14.31 -12.75 12.17
C HIS A 123 -14.91 -13.88 13.04
N PRO A 124 -14.77 -15.15 12.62
CA PRO A 124 -15.13 -16.27 13.48
C PRO A 124 -14.21 -16.32 14.71
N VAL A 125 -14.76 -16.70 15.86
CA VAL A 125 -13.99 -16.88 17.09
C VAL A 125 -13.18 -18.16 16.96
N PHE A 126 -11.84 -18.05 16.89
CA PHE A 126 -10.92 -19.19 16.71
C PHE A 126 -11.31 -20.14 15.57
N GLY A 127 -11.81 -19.61 14.44
CA GLY A 127 -12.24 -20.42 13.30
C GLY A 127 -13.64 -21.06 13.42
N ASN A 128 -14.32 -20.91 14.56
CA ASN A 128 -15.70 -21.38 14.74
C ASN A 128 -16.69 -20.52 13.93
N LYS A 129 -17.14 -21.02 12.79
CA LYS A 129 -18.09 -20.33 11.90
C LYS A 129 -19.50 -20.14 12.51
N ARG A 130 -19.82 -20.82 13.61
CA ARG A 130 -21.08 -20.65 14.36
C ARG A 130 -21.03 -19.51 15.38
N ARG A 131 -19.85 -19.01 15.73
CA ARG A 131 -19.67 -17.90 16.68
C ARG A 131 -18.80 -16.82 16.08
N TRP A 132 -19.37 -15.63 15.93
CA TRP A 132 -18.71 -14.48 15.31
C TRP A 132 -18.41 -13.43 16.37
N ALA A 133 -17.25 -12.79 16.26
CA ALA A 133 -16.87 -11.63 17.07
C ALA A 133 -16.64 -10.42 16.19
N ASN A 134 -16.92 -9.23 16.73
CA ASN A 134 -16.50 -7.97 16.15
C ASN A 134 -15.22 -7.46 16.83
N GLN A 135 -14.34 -6.90 16.01
CA GLN A 135 -13.25 -6.03 16.41
C GLN A 135 -13.40 -4.68 15.72
N TRP A 136 -13.15 -3.62 16.46
CA TRP A 136 -13.28 -2.26 15.97
C TRP A 136 -11.90 -1.69 15.66
N ALA A 137 -11.74 -1.23 14.41
CA ALA A 137 -10.54 -0.57 13.91
C ALA A 137 -10.74 0.94 13.97
N ARG A 138 -10.30 1.56 15.09
CA ARG A 138 -10.42 3.01 15.30
C ARG A 138 -9.03 3.62 15.53
N PRO A 139 -8.68 4.74 14.86
CA PRO A 139 -9.47 5.46 13.85
C PRO A 139 -9.61 4.69 12.52
N THR A 140 -10.69 4.93 11.78
CA THR A 140 -10.92 4.31 10.45
C THR A 140 -10.09 4.98 9.36
N GLY A 141 -10.03 4.37 8.17
CA GLY A 141 -9.41 4.99 7.00
C GLY A 141 -7.89 4.84 6.93
N TRP A 142 -7.32 3.76 7.48
CA TRP A 142 -5.86 3.54 7.50
C TRP A 142 -5.24 3.59 6.10
N TRP A 143 -5.96 3.18 5.05
CA TRP A 143 -5.48 3.25 3.66
C TRP A 143 -5.74 4.62 3.07
N SER A 144 -7.01 5.06 3.07
CA SER A 144 -7.40 6.32 2.43
C SER A 144 -6.68 7.53 3.02
N LYS A 145 -6.59 7.63 4.34
CA LYS A 145 -5.92 8.74 5.03
C LYS A 145 -4.42 8.73 4.78
N THR A 146 -3.77 7.57 4.84
CA THR A 146 -2.33 7.46 4.58
C THR A 146 -2.00 7.77 3.11
N VAL A 147 -2.84 7.33 2.17
CA VAL A 147 -2.71 7.69 0.75
C VAL A 147 -2.89 9.19 0.57
N GLN A 148 -3.94 9.78 1.15
CA GLN A 148 -4.20 11.21 1.05
C GLN A 148 -3.03 12.05 1.58
N ALA A 149 -2.49 11.67 2.73
CA ALA A 149 -1.34 12.36 3.34
C ALA A 149 -0.03 12.15 2.57
N GLY A 150 0.23 10.95 2.06
CA GLY A 150 1.51 10.61 1.44
C GLY A 150 1.62 10.94 -0.05
N THR A 151 0.49 11.07 -0.76
CA THR A 151 0.47 11.28 -2.21
C THR A 151 1.13 12.59 -2.65
N PRO A 152 0.92 13.75 -2.00
CA PRO A 152 1.57 15.01 -2.42
C PRO A 152 3.10 14.93 -2.41
N ARG A 153 3.68 14.40 -1.32
CA ARG A 153 5.13 14.18 -1.21
C ARG A 153 5.66 13.27 -2.32
N MET A 154 4.95 12.17 -2.59
CA MET A 154 5.37 11.25 -3.64
C MET A 154 5.31 11.89 -5.03
N ARG A 155 4.28 12.69 -5.32
CA ARG A 155 4.15 13.43 -6.59
C ARG A 155 5.29 14.40 -6.79
N ALA A 156 5.60 15.22 -5.77
CA ALA A 156 6.70 16.17 -5.84
C ALA A 156 8.05 15.50 -6.13
N GLU A 157 8.35 14.37 -5.46
CA GLU A 157 9.59 13.62 -5.72
C GLU A 157 9.64 13.03 -7.13
N ILE A 158 8.50 12.56 -7.65
CA ILE A 158 8.42 12.06 -9.02
C ILE A 158 8.65 13.21 -10.01
N GLU A 159 7.99 14.35 -9.83
CA GLU A 159 8.16 15.53 -10.68
C GLU A 159 9.63 15.99 -10.71
N ARG A 160 10.29 16.01 -9.55
CA ARG A 160 11.73 16.28 -9.45
C ARG A 160 12.56 15.30 -10.25
N VAL A 161 12.32 13.99 -10.11
CA VAL A 161 13.01 12.94 -10.87
C VAL A 161 12.80 13.10 -12.39
N LEU A 162 11.60 13.47 -12.82
CA LEU A 162 11.31 13.71 -14.24
C LEU A 162 12.01 14.96 -14.75
N GLY A 163 12.11 16.01 -13.93
CA GLY A 163 12.87 17.23 -14.22
C GLY A 163 14.37 16.95 -14.37
N ASP A 164 14.96 16.16 -13.47
CA ASP A 164 16.36 15.73 -13.54
C ASP A 164 16.64 15.00 -14.86
N VAL A 165 15.82 14.00 -15.18
CA VAL A 165 15.98 13.20 -16.40
C VAL A 165 15.78 14.04 -17.67
N ARG A 166 14.90 15.05 -17.63
CA ARG A 166 14.73 15.96 -18.77
C ARG A 166 15.98 16.81 -19.00
N ARG A 167 16.64 17.26 -17.93
CA ARG A 167 17.91 18.02 -18.01
C ARG A 167 19.04 17.15 -18.55
N ASP A 168 19.13 15.89 -18.13
CA ASP A 168 20.15 14.94 -18.61
C ASP A 168 20.02 14.58 -20.11
N LEU A 169 18.89 14.92 -20.74
CA LEU A 169 18.59 14.63 -22.16
C LEU A 169 18.75 15.84 -23.09
N GLN A 170 19.06 17.02 -22.55
CA GLN A 170 19.36 18.24 -23.31
C GLN A 170 20.86 18.40 -23.45
#